data_AF-A0A4S2HMW2-F1
#
_entry.id   AF-A0A4S2HMW2-F1
#
_cell.length_a   1.000
_cell.length_b   1.000
_cell.length_c   1.000
_cell.angle_alpha   90.00
_cell.angle_beta   90.00
_cell.angle_gamma   90.00
#
_symmetry.space_group_name_H-M   'P 1'
#
loop_
_entity.id
_entity.type
_entity.pdbx_description
1 polymer ?
#
loop_
_entity_poly.entity_id
_entity_poly.type
_entity_poly.pdbx_seq_one_letter_code
_entity_poly.pdbx_strand_id
1 'polypeptide(L)'
;MYLKMLKGKIHRAVVKQAELHYVGSITVDPELMAAAGILEYENVQIVDIENGNRFETYTIAGEPGSGMICLNGAAARQVQTGDHIIIMAYAQMTPEEAKEFQPNVVFVDGENKISKITAYEKHGEISA
;
A
#
# COMPACT_ATOMS: atom_id res chain seq x y z
N MET A 1 21.69 -15.48 5.19
CA MET A 1 20.89 -14.46 5.91
C MET A 1 20.01 -13.79 4.88
N TYR A 2 18.75 -13.53 5.21
CA TYR A 2 17.82 -12.82 4.31
C TYR A 2 17.65 -11.36 4.76
N LEU A 3 17.43 -10.47 3.80
CA LEU A 3 17.11 -9.06 3.96
C LEU A 3 15.59 -8.87 3.80
N LYS A 4 14.98 -8.03 4.64
CA LYS A 4 13.59 -7.58 4.44
C LYS A 4 13.60 -6.38 3.51
N MET A 5 13.28 -6.60 2.24
CA MET A 5 13.29 -5.58 1.19
C MET A 5 11.87 -5.10 0.90
N LEU A 6 11.72 -3.83 0.51
CA LEU A 6 10.45 -3.32 -0.04
C LEU A 6 10.16 -4.11 -1.32
N LYS A 7 9.01 -4.76 -1.39
CA LYS A 7 8.55 -5.52 -2.57
C LYS A 7 7.74 -4.61 -3.50
N GLY A 8 6.85 -3.82 -2.91
CA GLY A 8 6.05 -2.85 -3.63
C GLY A 8 5.25 -1.96 -2.68
N LYS A 9 4.80 -0.82 -3.20
CA LYS A 9 3.98 0.13 -2.44
C LYS A 9 2.97 0.86 -3.29
N ILE A 10 1.87 1.26 -2.65
CA ILE A 10 0.90 2.23 -3.16
C ILE A 10 1.10 3.51 -2.37
N HIS A 11 1.47 4.59 -3.05
CA HIS A 11 1.91 5.84 -2.44
C HIS A 11 0.81 6.90 -2.44
N ARG A 12 0.48 7.41 -1.25
CA ARG A 12 -0.50 8.48 -1.00
C ARG A 12 -1.91 8.17 -1.51
N ALA A 13 -2.38 6.94 -1.30
CA ALA A 13 -3.77 6.61 -1.58
C ALA A 13 -4.71 7.22 -0.54
N VAL A 14 -5.86 7.71 -0.98
CA VAL A 14 -6.89 8.32 -0.15
C VAL A 14 -7.77 7.24 0.47
N VAL A 15 -7.92 7.26 1.80
CA VAL A 15 -8.85 6.39 2.53
C VAL A 15 -10.28 6.76 2.14
N LYS A 16 -10.99 5.87 1.44
CA LYS A 16 -12.39 6.08 1.06
C LYS A 16 -13.34 5.70 2.19
N GLN A 17 -12.98 4.69 3.00
CA GLN A 17 -13.84 4.15 4.07
C GLN A 17 -13.02 3.70 5.29
N ALA A 18 -13.62 3.79 6.47
CA ALA A 18 -13.05 3.30 7.72
C ALA A 18 -14.16 2.64 8.56
N GLU A 19 -14.19 1.31 8.58
CA GLU A 19 -15.31 0.52 9.12
C GLU A 19 -14.91 -0.30 10.34
N LEU A 20 -15.17 0.25 11.54
CA LEU A 20 -14.78 -0.36 12.82
C LEU A 20 -15.39 -1.74 13.08
N HIS A 21 -16.62 -1.98 12.59
CA HIS A 21 -17.36 -3.21 12.88
C HIS A 21 -17.18 -4.30 11.82
N TYR A 22 -16.35 -4.06 10.79
CA TYR A 22 -16.01 -5.05 9.78
C TYR A 22 -14.81 -5.91 10.21
N VAL A 23 -14.66 -7.10 9.62
CA VAL A 23 -13.56 -8.03 9.91
C VAL A 23 -12.22 -7.39 9.54
N GLY A 24 -11.36 -7.20 10.56
CA GLY A 24 -10.14 -6.41 10.46
C GLY A 24 -9.20 -6.85 9.33
N SER A 25 -8.75 -5.87 8.54
CA SER A 25 -7.91 -5.98 7.34
C SER A 25 -7.80 -4.59 6.68
N ILE A 26 -7.20 -4.51 5.49
CA ILE A 26 -7.43 -3.41 4.55
C ILE A 26 -8.02 -3.97 3.25
N THR A 27 -9.16 -3.42 2.80
CA THR A 27 -9.70 -3.70 1.47
C THR A 27 -9.08 -2.73 0.48
N VAL A 28 -8.50 -3.25 -0.60
CA VAL A 28 -7.80 -2.48 -1.63
C VAL A 28 -8.32 -2.84 -3.01
N ASP A 29 -8.46 -1.87 -3.91
CA ASP A 29 -8.74 -2.12 -5.31
C ASP A 29 -7.71 -3.11 -5.91
N PRO A 30 -8.15 -4.25 -6.46
CA PRO A 30 -7.23 -5.25 -7.01
C PRO A 30 -6.37 -4.73 -8.17
N GLU A 31 -6.78 -3.69 -8.89
CA GLU A 31 -5.93 -3.06 -9.92
C GLU A 31 -4.70 -2.37 -9.30
N LEU A 32 -4.87 -1.72 -8.15
CA LEU A 32 -3.77 -1.10 -7.40
C LEU A 32 -2.86 -2.16 -6.79
N MET A 33 -3.45 -3.23 -6.24
CA MET A 33 -2.70 -4.36 -5.70
C MET A 33 -1.84 -5.01 -6.77
N ALA A 34 -2.42 -5.32 -7.94
CA ALA A 34 -1.71 -5.92 -9.06
C ALA A 34 -0.55 -5.02 -9.54
N ALA A 35 -0.79 -3.71 -9.68
CA ALA A 35 0.23 -2.75 -10.07
C ALA A 35 1.39 -2.66 -9.06
N ALA A 36 1.10 -2.76 -7.76
CA ALA A 36 2.10 -2.76 -6.70
C ALA A 36 2.72 -4.14 -6.44
N GLY A 37 2.25 -5.19 -7.13
CA GLY A 37 2.67 -6.57 -6.87
C GLY A 37 2.23 -7.10 -5.49
N ILE A 38 1.18 -6.54 -4.89
CA ILE A 38 0.62 -6.97 -3.61
C ILE A 38 -0.43 -8.05 -3.85
N LEU A 39 -0.36 -9.15 -3.10
CA LEU A 39 -1.31 -10.26 -3.18
C LEU A 39 -2.43 -10.09 -2.18
N GLU A 40 -3.56 -10.76 -2.42
CA GLU A 40 -4.59 -10.92 -1.39
C GLU A 40 -4.03 -11.75 -0.22
N TYR A 41 -4.41 -11.38 1.00
CA TYR A 41 -3.90 -11.92 2.26
C TYR A 41 -2.40 -11.68 2.53
N GLU A 42 -1.74 -10.84 1.74
CA GLU A 42 -0.35 -10.46 2.00
C GLU A 42 -0.25 -9.49 3.16
N ASN A 43 0.76 -9.68 4.03
CA ASN A 43 1.06 -8.74 5.09
C ASN A 43 1.57 -7.41 4.50
N VAL A 44 0.99 -6.31 4.98
CA VAL A 44 1.35 -4.96 4.59
C VAL A 44 1.55 -4.08 5.80
N GLN A 45 2.48 -3.14 5.70
CA GLN A 45 2.58 -2.00 6.60
C GLN A 45 1.81 -0.83 6.00
N ILE A 46 0.97 -0.21 6.83
CA ILE A 46 0.23 0.99 6.53
C ILE A 46 0.86 2.14 7.33
N VAL A 47 1.07 3.26 6.65
CA VAL A 47 1.49 4.51 7.30
C VAL A 47 0.55 5.62 6.86
N ASP A 48 0.07 6.37 7.82
CA ASP A 48 -0.85 7.48 7.63
C ASP A 48 -0.06 8.80 7.64
N ILE A 49 -0.31 9.65 6.67
CA ILE A 49 0.45 10.88 6.45
C ILE A 49 -0.05 12.00 7.37
N GLU A 50 -1.36 12.07 7.58
CA GLU A 50 -2.04 13.11 8.33
C GLU A 50 -1.79 12.96 9.83
N ASN A 51 -1.87 11.74 10.35
CA ASN A 51 -1.75 11.48 11.79
C ASN A 51 -0.44 10.78 12.21
N GLY A 52 0.35 10.28 11.25
CA GLY A 52 1.65 9.66 11.51
C GLY A 52 1.60 8.23 12.07
N ASN A 53 0.41 7.63 12.20
CA ASN A 53 0.27 6.25 12.66
C ASN A 53 0.97 5.28 11.72
N ARG A 54 1.52 4.21 12.30
CA ARG A 54 2.21 3.14 11.58
C ARG A 54 1.76 1.81 12.15
N PHE A 55 1.17 0.97 11.32
CA PHE A 55 0.64 -0.32 11.77
C PHE A 55 0.74 -1.36 10.66
N GLU A 56 0.57 -2.63 11.02
CA GLU A 56 0.59 -3.75 10.07
C GLU A 56 -0.77 -4.44 10.04
N THR A 57 -1.15 -4.93 8.86
CA THR A 57 -2.37 -5.71 8.64
C THR A 57 -2.17 -6.61 7.41
N TYR A 58 -3.24 -7.12 6.83
CA TYR A 58 -3.23 -7.85 5.56
C TYR A 58 -4.30 -7.31 4.61
N THR A 59 -4.07 -7.52 3.31
CA THR A 59 -4.96 -7.05 2.23
C THR A 59 -6.10 -8.02 1.95
N ILE A 60 -7.26 -7.47 1.56
CA ILE A 60 -8.39 -8.17 0.96
C ILE A 60 -8.73 -7.44 -0.35
N ALA A 61 -9.07 -8.16 -1.41
CA ALA A 61 -9.44 -7.55 -2.68
C ALA A 61 -10.83 -6.91 -2.59
N GLY A 62 -10.94 -5.66 -3.04
CA GLY A 62 -12.21 -4.96 -3.23
C GLY A 62 -12.78 -5.14 -4.64
N GLU A 63 -13.57 -4.16 -5.08
CA GLU A 63 -14.11 -4.11 -6.44
C GLU A 63 -13.05 -3.54 -7.42
N PRO A 64 -12.77 -4.21 -8.56
CA PRO A 64 -11.82 -3.73 -9.55
C PRO A 64 -12.17 -2.35 -10.10
N GLY A 65 -11.17 -1.46 -10.17
CA GLY A 65 -11.33 -0.13 -10.74
C GLY A 65 -12.17 0.83 -9.88
N SER A 66 -12.49 0.47 -8.64
CA SER A 66 -13.22 1.34 -7.70
C SER A 66 -12.33 2.40 -7.05
N GLY A 67 -11.01 2.23 -7.08
CA GLY A 67 -10.06 2.98 -6.25
C GLY A 67 -10.29 2.77 -4.76
N MET A 68 -10.91 1.66 -4.36
CA MET A 68 -11.25 1.38 -2.97
C MET A 68 -10.00 1.29 -2.09
N ILE A 69 -10.07 1.99 -0.98
CA ILE A 69 -9.16 1.88 0.16
C ILE A 69 -10.05 1.94 1.41
N CYS A 70 -10.32 0.79 2.02
CA CYS A 70 -11.15 0.69 3.21
C CYS A 70 -10.37 0.03 4.35
N LEU A 71 -10.24 0.72 5.48
CA LEU A 71 -9.61 0.16 6.68
C LEU A 71 -10.68 -0.41 7.59
N ASN A 72 -10.56 -1.71 7.88
CA ASN A 72 -11.57 -2.47 8.61
C ASN A 72 -11.14 -2.74 10.05
N GLY A 73 -12.12 -2.91 10.95
CA GLY A 73 -11.89 -3.39 12.31
C GLY A 73 -11.03 -2.43 13.13
N ALA A 74 -10.07 -2.97 13.88
CA ALA A 74 -9.18 -2.16 14.71
C ALA A 74 -8.36 -1.12 13.92
N ALA A 75 -8.07 -1.38 12.64
CA ALA A 75 -7.32 -0.48 11.78
C ALA A 75 -8.12 0.79 11.43
N ALA A 76 -9.46 0.74 11.45
CA ALA A 76 -10.31 1.91 11.27
C ALA A 76 -10.09 2.99 12.35
N ARG A 77 -9.51 2.64 13.50
CA ARG A 77 -9.16 3.61 14.57
C ARG A 77 -7.84 4.34 14.32
N GLN A 78 -7.04 3.88 13.35
CA GLN A 78 -5.71 4.40 13.06
C GLN A 78 -5.72 5.42 11.92
N VAL A 79 -6.87 5.61 11.26
CA VAL A 79 -7.06 6.47 10.07
C VAL A 79 -8.41 7.17 10.14
N GLN A 80 -8.62 8.17 9.29
CA GLN A 80 -9.93 8.77 8.98
C GLN A 80 -10.21 8.71 7.47
N THR A 81 -11.50 8.73 7.09
CA THR A 81 -11.87 8.93 5.69
C THR A 81 -11.30 10.26 5.20
N GLY A 82 -10.61 10.24 4.06
CA GLY A 82 -9.91 11.37 3.48
C GLY A 82 -8.42 11.43 3.79
N ASP A 83 -7.91 10.67 4.76
CA ASP A 83 -6.48 10.59 5.04
C ASP A 83 -5.73 9.95 3.85
N HIS A 84 -4.50 10.37 3.64
CA HIS A 84 -3.57 9.77 2.69
C HIS A 84 -2.71 8.73 3.41
N ILE A 85 -2.69 7.53 2.86
CA ILE A 85 -1.88 6.44 3.38
C ILE A 85 -0.87 5.95 2.36
N ILE A 86 0.19 5.30 2.84
CA ILE A 86 1.10 4.51 2.01
C ILE A 86 0.97 3.05 2.46
N ILE A 87 0.70 2.17 1.50
CA ILE A 87 0.58 0.72 1.71
C ILE A 87 1.86 0.07 1.21
N MET A 88 2.59 -0.67 2.05
CA MET A 88 3.88 -1.28 1.70
C MET A 88 3.88 -2.78 1.97
N ALA A 89 4.22 -3.57 0.96
CA ALA A 89 4.54 -5.00 1.11
C ALA A 89 6.05 -5.21 1.12
N TYR A 90 6.51 -6.19 1.90
CA TYR A 90 7.93 -6.55 2.01
C TYR A 90 8.15 -8.02 1.67
N ALA A 91 9.33 -8.34 1.17
CA ALA A 91 9.75 -9.71 0.90
C ALA A 91 11.12 -9.99 1.53
N GLN A 92 11.38 -11.27 1.81
CA GLN A 92 12.68 -11.75 2.24
C GLN A 92 13.51 -12.09 1.00
N MET A 93 14.71 -11.54 0.89
CA MET A 93 15.61 -11.73 -0.25
C MET A 93 17.02 -12.03 0.20
N THR A 94 17.76 -12.82 -0.56
CA THR A 94 19.21 -12.93 -0.40
C THR A 94 19.88 -11.59 -0.75
N PRO A 95 21.09 -11.31 -0.24
CA PRO A 95 21.83 -10.11 -0.63
C PRO A 95 22.08 -10.00 -2.13
N GLU A 96 22.16 -11.13 -2.84
CA GLU A 96 22.32 -11.19 -4.29
C GLU A 96 21.03 -10.78 -5.01
N GLU A 97 19.88 -11.36 -4.63
CA GLU A 97 18.57 -10.97 -5.17
C GLU A 97 18.25 -9.49 -4.88
N ALA A 98 18.55 -9.02 -3.67
CA ALA A 98 18.24 -7.67 -3.23
C ALA A 98 18.98 -6.56 -4.01
N LYS A 99 20.14 -6.88 -4.63
CA LYS A 99 20.89 -5.93 -5.46
C LYS A 99 20.23 -5.68 -6.82
N GLU A 100 19.57 -6.70 -7.35
CA GLU A 100 18.96 -6.67 -8.69
C GLU A 100 17.45 -6.38 -8.62
N PHE A 101 16.82 -6.66 -7.47
CA PHE A 101 15.38 -6.46 -7.29
C PHE A 101 14.99 -4.99 -7.32
N GLN A 102 13.93 -4.67 -8.06
CA GLN A 102 13.34 -3.34 -8.11
C GLN A 102 11.89 -3.40 -7.61
N PRO A 103 11.51 -2.59 -6.60
CA PRO A 103 10.16 -2.58 -6.08
C PRO A 103 9.17 -1.93 -7.02
N ASN A 104 7.93 -2.42 -7.04
CA ASN A 104 6.85 -1.73 -7.75
C ASN A 104 6.31 -0.56 -6.91
N VAL A 105 6.55 0.67 -7.33
CA VAL A 105 6.06 1.88 -6.68
C VAL A 105 4.93 2.47 -7.51
N VAL A 106 3.71 2.41 -6.98
CA VAL A 106 2.49 2.94 -7.60
C VAL A 106 2.14 4.28 -6.98
N PHE A 107 2.10 5.33 -7.78
CA PHE A 107 1.53 6.62 -7.41
C PHE A 107 0.10 6.67 -7.90
N VAL A 108 -0.76 7.28 -7.09
CA VAL A 108 -2.17 7.49 -7.45
C VAL A 108 -2.53 8.96 -7.43
N ASP A 109 -3.64 9.31 -8.08
CA ASP A 109 -4.29 10.62 -7.98
C ASP A 109 -5.29 10.68 -6.82
N GLY A 110 -6.04 11.78 -6.70
CA GLY A 110 -7.03 11.98 -5.64
C GLY A 110 -8.23 11.03 -5.65
N GLU A 111 -8.45 10.30 -6.76
CA GLU A 111 -9.53 9.31 -6.88
C GLU A 111 -9.01 7.87 -6.72
N ASN A 112 -7.74 7.72 -6.33
CA ASN A 112 -6.99 6.48 -6.28
C ASN A 112 -6.82 5.80 -7.65
N LYS A 113 -6.73 6.58 -8.73
CA LYS A 113 -6.34 6.05 -10.05
C LYS A 113 -4.83 6.14 -10.21
N ILE A 114 -4.26 5.11 -10.85
CA ILE A 114 -2.82 5.04 -11.10
C ILE A 114 -2.42 6.23 -11.97
N SER A 115 -1.60 7.11 -11.39
CA SER A 115 -1.01 8.25 -12.10
C SER A 115 0.38 7.89 -12.65
N LYS A 116 1.11 6.99 -11.97
CA LYS A 116 2.45 6.56 -12.38
C LYS A 116 2.84 5.24 -11.70
N ILE A 117 3.61 4.42 -12.42
CA ILE A 117 4.31 3.26 -11.86
C ILE A 117 5.80 3.43 -12.13
N THR A 118 6.65 3.24 -11.12
CA THR A 118 8.10 3.28 -11.23
C THR A 118 8.74 2.16 -10.42
N ALA A 119 9.94 1.76 -10.82
CA ALA A 119 10.75 0.74 -10.16
C ALA A 119 11.81 1.36 -9.20
N TYR A 120 11.85 2.70 -9.11
CA TYR A 120 12.90 3.43 -8.41
C TYR A 120 12.43 4.80 -7.89
N GLU A 121 12.81 5.13 -6.65
CA GLU A 121 12.74 6.48 -6.09
C GLU A 121 14.17 6.99 -5.87
N LYS A 122 14.61 8.00 -6.63
CA LYS A 122 15.88 8.69 -6.36
C LYS A 122 15.59 9.90 -5.48
N HIS A 123 16.09 9.90 -4.24
CA HIS A 123 16.17 11.09 -3.38
C HIS A 123 14.84 11.87 -3.16
N GLY A 124 13.69 11.20 -3.06
CA GLY A 124 12.41 11.87 -2.84
C GLY A 124 11.96 12.76 -4.02
N GLU A 125 12.69 12.74 -5.14
CA GLU A 125 12.29 13.37 -6.38
C GLU A 125 11.62 12.31 -7.26
N ILE A 126 10.33 12.52 -7.51
CA ILE A 126 9.58 11.77 -8.50
C ILE A 126 10.09 12.24 -9.86
N SER A 127 11.11 11.57 -10.42
CA SER A 127 11.60 11.89 -11.77
C SER A 127 10.47 11.64 -12.77
N ALA A 128 9.86 12.73 -13.27
CA ALA A 128 8.68 12.79 -14.13
C ALA A 128 8.73 11.80 -15.30
#